data_AF-A0A951DX89-F1
#
_entry.id   AF-A0A951DX89-F1
#
_cell.length_a   1.000
_cell.length_b   1.000
_cell.length_c   1.000
_cell.angle_alpha   90.00
_cell.angle_beta   90.00
_cell.angle_gamma   90.00
#
_symmetry.space_group_name_H-M   'P 1'
#
loop_
_entity.id
_entity.type
_entity.pdbx_description
1 polymer ?
#
loop_
_entity_poly.entity_id
_entity_poly.type
_entity_poly.pdbx_seq_one_letter_code
_entity_poly.pdbx_strand_id
1 'polypeptide(L)'
;MPDKKHTAFSGRLVIVGFGSIGQGVLPLLLRHIDMHPDQITIMTAELRGHEVAREYGVRFIETALTRENYRSTLEPCLGKGDFLLNVSVDVSSVALIELCRARGALYLDTCIEPWPGGYTDPNLPPAARSNYALRESALALRAKVPGSSPGPTAILTHGANPGLVSHFVKQALVDVARDADPAVAVPADRPGWGRVAQRLGVKAIHIAERDTQVSTIPKAPGEFVNTWSIDGFYSEGSQPAELGWGTHERHFPADGRRHDFGSQAAIYLMRPGAGTRVRSWTPLEGPYHGFLITHGESISIADYLTLRDGERVLYRPTCHYAYHPCDDAVLSLHELAGKNWQLQRHKRLMMDEIIDGIDELGVLLLGLQQGVYWYGSRLSIAEARRVAPHNNATSLQVTAPVLAGVIWAIEHPERGIVEPEELDFERVLEICRPYLGEVAGVYGDWTPLIDRERLFPEDLDHDDPWQFKNIRVV
;
A
#
# COMPACT_ATOMS: atom_id res chain seq x y z
N MET A 1 7.94 20.64 14.39
CA MET A 1 6.63 20.19 14.89
C MET A 1 6.79 19.93 16.38
N PRO A 2 5.80 20.23 17.24
CA PRO A 2 5.95 19.90 18.64
C PRO A 2 6.02 18.38 18.81
N ASP A 3 6.92 17.92 19.68
CA ASP A 3 7.10 16.52 20.09
C ASP A 3 5.88 15.99 20.87
N LYS A 4 4.71 15.93 20.22
CA LYS A 4 3.46 15.46 20.81
C LYS A 4 3.56 13.94 21.01
N LYS A 5 3.46 13.49 22.27
CA LYS A 5 3.19 12.08 22.59
C LYS A 5 1.70 11.80 22.39
N HIS A 6 1.37 10.82 21.55
CA HIS A 6 -0.01 10.44 21.25
C HIS A 6 -0.55 9.39 22.22
N THR A 7 0.31 8.48 22.67
CA THR A 7 -0.02 7.38 23.59
C THR A 7 1.22 6.94 24.35
N ALA A 8 1.03 6.15 25.41
CA ALA A 8 2.10 5.51 26.16
C ALA A 8 2.10 4.00 25.92
N PHE A 9 3.28 3.40 25.84
CA PHE A 9 3.42 1.96 25.56
C PHE A 9 4.39 1.31 26.53
N SER A 10 3.89 0.42 27.37
CA SER A 10 4.67 -0.30 28.38
C SER A 10 5.16 -1.68 27.93
N GLY A 11 4.72 -2.16 26.77
CA GLY A 11 5.13 -3.46 26.23
C GLY A 11 6.49 -3.40 25.54
N ARG A 12 6.95 -4.54 25.03
CA ARG A 12 8.11 -4.63 24.13
C ARG A 12 7.66 -4.47 22.69
N LEU A 13 8.48 -3.81 21.88
CA LEU A 13 8.29 -3.68 20.44
C LEU A 13 9.37 -4.48 19.72
N VAL A 14 8.96 -5.49 18.95
CA VAL A 14 9.85 -6.23 18.05
C VAL A 14 9.65 -5.72 16.64
N ILE A 15 10.70 -5.15 16.04
CA ILE A 15 10.69 -4.75 14.63
C ILE A 15 11.36 -5.85 13.81
N VAL A 16 10.62 -6.45 12.87
CA VAL A 16 11.15 -7.44 11.92
C VAL A 16 11.41 -6.74 10.59
N GLY A 17 12.67 -6.73 10.16
CA GLY A 17 13.13 -5.95 9.01
C GLY A 17 13.64 -4.56 9.42
N PHE A 18 14.79 -4.15 8.87
CA PHE A 18 15.38 -2.84 9.16
C PHE A 18 15.97 -2.15 7.92
N GLY A 19 15.27 -2.31 6.79
CA GLY A 19 15.51 -1.55 5.57
C GLY A 19 15.08 -0.09 5.69
N SER A 20 14.72 0.56 4.58
CA SER A 20 14.32 1.98 4.57
C SER A 20 13.15 2.29 5.50
N ILE A 21 12.13 1.43 5.53
CA ILE A 21 10.94 1.66 6.37
C ILE A 21 11.26 1.47 7.85
N GLY A 22 11.96 0.40 8.23
CA GLY A 22 12.35 0.17 9.62
C GLY A 22 13.23 1.29 10.17
N GLN A 23 14.22 1.74 9.39
CA GLN A 23 15.07 2.88 9.76
C GLN A 23 14.29 4.19 9.85
N GLY A 24 13.39 4.43 8.89
CA GLY A 24 12.63 5.66 8.83
C GLY A 24 11.54 5.80 9.89
N VAL A 25 10.93 4.68 10.34
CA VAL A 25 9.85 4.72 11.34
C VAL A 25 10.36 4.75 12.78
N LEU A 26 11.54 4.19 13.05
CA LEU A 26 12.12 4.18 14.39
C LEU A 26 12.17 5.57 15.06
N PRO A 27 12.69 6.64 14.43
CA PRO A 27 12.66 7.98 15.03
C PRO A 27 11.25 8.50 15.27
N LEU A 28 10.28 8.14 14.42
CA LEU A 28 8.90 8.57 14.56
C LEU A 28 8.22 7.90 15.77
N LEU A 29 8.47 6.61 15.98
CA LEU A 29 7.97 5.86 17.14
C LEU A 29 8.50 6.45 18.44
N LEU A 30 9.82 6.64 18.54
CA LEU A 30 10.46 7.23 19.73
C LEU A 30 10.06 8.70 19.95
N ARG A 31 9.72 9.43 18.89
CA ARG A 31 9.21 10.80 18.99
C ARG A 31 7.79 10.84 19.52
N HIS A 32 6.89 9.97 19.05
CA HIS A 32 5.44 10.13 19.24
C HIS A 32 4.78 9.14 20.20
N ILE A 33 5.48 8.09 20.61
CA ILE A 33 5.01 7.13 21.61
C ILE A 33 5.87 7.33 22.87
N ASP A 34 5.23 7.40 24.04
CA ASP A 34 5.96 7.40 25.31
C ASP A 34 6.46 5.99 25.60
N MET A 35 7.71 5.73 25.19
CA MET A 35 8.42 4.46 25.30
C MET A 35 9.93 4.68 25.31
N HIS A 36 10.67 3.75 25.91
CA HIS A 36 12.12 3.75 25.98
C HIS A 36 12.77 2.89 24.88
N PRO A 37 13.98 3.25 24.38
CA PRO A 37 14.68 2.45 23.38
C PRO A 37 14.98 1.00 23.78
N ASP A 38 15.14 0.72 25.08
CA ASP A 38 15.39 -0.63 25.61
C ASP A 38 14.17 -1.56 25.52
N GLN A 39 12.98 -1.01 25.30
CA GLN A 39 11.77 -1.77 24.97
C GLN A 39 11.77 -2.26 23.51
N ILE A 40 12.67 -1.74 22.66
CA ILE A 40 12.70 -2.05 21.23
C ILE A 40 13.79 -3.09 20.92
N THR A 41 13.44 -4.11 20.14
CA THR A 41 14.39 -5.05 19.56
C THR A 41 14.17 -5.16 18.06
N ILE A 42 15.22 -4.92 17.29
CA ILE A 42 15.25 -5.07 15.83
C ILE A 42 15.80 -6.45 15.49
N MET A 43 15.10 -7.17 14.61
CA MET A 43 15.55 -8.43 14.01
C MET A 43 15.55 -8.30 12.49
N THR A 44 16.68 -8.52 11.85
CA THR A 44 16.80 -8.36 10.39
C THR A 44 17.80 -9.34 9.79
N ALA A 45 17.65 -9.65 8.50
CA ALA A 45 18.49 -10.60 7.77
C ALA A 45 19.85 -10.02 7.34
N GLU A 46 20.03 -8.69 7.42
CA GLU A 46 21.23 -8.00 6.93
C GLU A 46 21.72 -6.93 7.91
N LEU A 47 23.01 -6.59 7.87
CA LEU A 47 23.62 -5.55 8.72
C LEU A 47 23.15 -4.12 8.41
N ARG A 48 22.44 -3.92 7.31
CA ARG A 48 21.96 -2.60 6.89
C ARG A 48 21.10 -1.97 7.99
N GLY A 49 21.35 -0.70 8.28
CA GLY A 49 20.64 0.06 9.32
C GLY A 49 21.20 -0.12 10.74
N HIS A 50 22.21 -0.97 10.96
CA HIS A 50 22.83 -1.14 12.29
C HIS A 50 23.34 0.20 12.90
N GLU A 51 23.85 1.12 12.07
CA GLU A 51 24.27 2.45 12.54
C GLU A 51 23.11 3.30 13.04
N VAL A 52 21.96 3.26 12.36
CA VAL A 52 20.73 3.92 12.82
C VAL A 52 20.26 3.28 14.14
N ALA A 53 20.25 1.96 14.26
CA ALA A 53 19.90 1.30 15.53
C ALA A 53 20.82 1.75 16.69
N ARG A 54 22.12 1.90 16.43
CA ARG A 54 23.09 2.42 17.41
C ARG A 54 22.86 3.88 17.77
N GLU A 55 22.51 4.73 16.81
CA GLU A 55 22.18 6.14 17.03
C GLU A 55 21.06 6.30 18.08
N TYR A 56 20.02 5.46 18.00
CA TYR A 56 18.89 5.48 18.91
C TYR A 56 19.06 4.57 20.14
N GLY A 57 20.19 3.87 20.29
CA GLY A 57 20.45 2.98 21.43
C GLY A 57 19.54 1.74 21.48
N VAL A 58 19.07 1.26 20.33
CA VAL A 58 18.13 0.14 20.20
C VAL A 58 18.89 -1.18 19.98
N ARG A 59 18.39 -2.25 20.59
CA ARG A 59 18.96 -3.59 20.40
C ARG A 59 18.79 -4.07 18.96
N PHE A 60 19.88 -4.51 18.34
CA PHE A 60 19.91 -5.03 16.97
C PHE A 60 20.36 -6.48 16.95
N ILE A 61 19.63 -7.33 16.24
CA ILE A 61 19.93 -8.77 16.07
C ILE A 61 19.92 -9.09 14.58
N GLU A 62 21.10 -9.44 14.05
CA GLU A 62 21.23 -9.96 12.69
C GLU A 62 20.84 -11.45 12.68
N THR A 63 19.61 -11.74 12.29
CA THR A 63 19.07 -13.10 12.16
C THR A 63 17.97 -13.09 11.12
N ALA A 64 18.22 -13.77 9.99
CA ALA A 64 17.19 -14.02 9.00
C ALA A 64 16.11 -14.95 9.57
N LEU A 65 14.87 -14.49 9.58
CA LEU A 65 13.74 -15.32 9.97
C LEU A 65 13.38 -16.26 8.82
N THR A 66 13.22 -17.54 9.14
CA THR A 66 12.80 -18.59 8.21
C THR A 66 11.60 -19.33 8.77
N ARG A 67 10.97 -20.14 7.91
CA ARG A 67 9.86 -21.02 8.29
C ARG A 67 10.23 -21.94 9.46
N GLU A 68 11.50 -22.34 9.56
CA GLU A 68 12.01 -23.28 10.55
C GLU A 68 12.36 -22.60 11.89
N ASN A 69 12.79 -21.33 11.88
CA ASN A 69 13.34 -20.67 13.07
C ASN A 69 12.46 -19.56 13.65
N TYR A 70 11.44 -19.06 12.95
CA TYR A 70 10.74 -17.83 13.36
C TYR A 70 10.10 -17.95 14.75
N ARG A 71 9.55 -19.13 15.08
CA ARG A 71 8.94 -19.38 16.39
C ARG A 71 9.95 -19.35 17.52
N SER A 72 11.01 -20.17 17.44
CA SER A 72 12.03 -20.23 18.50
C SER A 72 12.76 -18.89 18.68
N THR A 73 12.84 -18.09 17.62
CA THR A 73 13.47 -16.76 17.65
C THR A 73 12.56 -15.68 18.25
N LEU A 74 11.27 -15.65 17.85
CA LEU A 74 10.35 -14.57 18.22
C LEU A 74 9.56 -14.85 19.51
N GLU A 75 9.21 -16.10 19.83
CA GLU A 75 8.40 -16.44 21.01
C GLU A 75 8.97 -15.91 22.34
N PRO A 76 10.30 -15.91 22.59
CA PRO A 76 10.88 -15.32 23.80
C PRO A 76 10.71 -13.78 23.87
N CYS A 77 10.56 -13.14 22.72
CA CYS A 77 10.47 -11.68 22.59
C CYS A 77 9.02 -11.18 22.60
N LEU A 78 8.02 -12.08 22.58
CA LEU A 78 6.61 -11.73 22.46
C LEU A 78 5.75 -12.33 23.60
N GLY A 79 4.90 -11.49 24.17
CA GLY A 79 3.89 -11.82 25.15
C GLY A 79 2.68 -10.88 25.08
N LYS A 80 1.75 -11.04 26.03
CA LYS A 80 0.52 -10.24 26.06
C LYS A 80 0.86 -8.75 26.24
N GLY A 81 0.38 -7.91 25.32
CA GLY A 81 0.63 -6.47 25.34
C GLY A 81 1.93 -6.02 24.67
N ASP A 82 2.73 -6.96 24.15
CA ASP A 82 3.85 -6.63 23.26
C ASP A 82 3.35 -6.37 21.83
N PHE A 83 4.22 -5.83 20.98
CA PHE A 83 3.90 -5.46 19.59
C PHE A 83 4.95 -6.05 18.65
N LEU A 84 4.52 -6.68 17.55
CA LEU A 84 5.38 -7.02 16.43
C LEU A 84 5.09 -6.11 15.24
N LEU A 85 6.07 -5.29 14.86
CA LEU A 85 6.02 -4.46 13.66
C LEU A 85 6.82 -5.15 12.54
N ASN A 86 6.13 -5.68 11.54
CA ASN A 86 6.73 -6.36 10.42
C ASN A 86 6.89 -5.41 9.22
N VAL A 87 8.12 -5.02 8.95
CA VAL A 87 8.53 -4.18 7.80
C VAL A 87 9.65 -4.88 7.03
N SER A 88 9.55 -6.21 6.93
CA SER A 88 10.51 -7.08 6.25
C SER A 88 9.99 -7.55 4.89
N VAL A 89 10.90 -8.09 4.09
CA VAL A 89 10.59 -8.92 2.92
C VAL A 89 10.86 -10.38 3.28
N ASP A 90 10.33 -11.32 2.50
CA ASP A 90 10.66 -12.75 2.61
C ASP A 90 10.25 -13.43 3.93
N VAL A 91 9.43 -12.78 4.77
CA VAL A 91 8.93 -13.33 6.04
C VAL A 91 7.42 -13.42 6.02
N SER A 92 6.86 -14.61 6.25
CA SER A 92 5.42 -14.79 6.07
C SER A 92 4.57 -14.01 7.10
N SER A 93 3.83 -13.00 6.62
CA SER A 93 2.90 -12.21 7.44
C SER A 93 1.86 -13.10 8.13
N VAL A 94 1.27 -14.06 7.42
CA VAL A 94 0.28 -15.00 7.97
C VAL A 94 0.85 -15.79 9.16
N ALA A 95 2.08 -16.29 9.04
CA ALA A 95 2.73 -17.03 10.12
C ALA A 95 3.03 -16.14 11.34
N LEU A 96 3.43 -14.88 11.10
CA LEU A 96 3.66 -13.92 12.18
C LEU A 96 2.37 -13.49 12.88
N ILE A 97 1.27 -13.31 12.14
CA ILE A 97 -0.05 -13.01 12.71
C ILE A 97 -0.51 -14.16 13.60
N GLU A 98 -0.43 -15.41 13.13
CA GLU A 98 -0.78 -16.58 13.93
C GLU A 98 0.05 -16.66 15.22
N LEU A 99 1.35 -16.38 15.13
CA LEU A 99 2.23 -16.32 16.30
C LEU A 99 1.83 -15.20 17.27
N CYS A 100 1.67 -13.97 16.79
CA CYS A 100 1.29 -12.82 17.63
C CYS A 100 -0.03 -13.07 18.35
N ARG A 101 -1.03 -13.64 17.64
CA ARG A 101 -2.30 -14.04 18.22
C ARG A 101 -2.14 -15.07 19.33
N ALA A 102 -1.33 -16.11 19.11
CA ALA A 102 -1.05 -17.13 20.13
C ALA A 102 -0.33 -16.57 21.37
N ARG A 103 0.44 -15.49 21.20
CA ARG A 103 1.18 -14.82 22.29
C ARG A 103 0.41 -13.66 22.95
N GLY A 104 -0.71 -13.25 22.38
CA GLY A 104 -1.45 -12.06 22.82
C GLY A 104 -0.77 -10.73 22.45
N ALA A 105 0.12 -10.75 21.46
CA ALA A 105 0.84 -9.59 20.97
C ALA A 105 0.08 -8.90 19.82
N LEU A 106 0.22 -7.58 19.73
CA LEU A 106 -0.26 -6.77 18.62
C LEU A 106 0.62 -6.98 17.39
N TYR A 107 0.07 -6.70 16.21
CA TYR A 107 0.76 -6.86 14.95
C TYR A 107 0.44 -5.73 13.97
N LEU A 108 1.42 -5.31 13.18
CA LEU A 108 1.22 -4.50 11.98
C LEU A 108 2.23 -4.91 10.90
N ASP A 109 1.79 -4.97 9.64
CA ASP A 109 2.66 -5.00 8.46
C ASP A 109 2.29 -3.95 7.42
N THR A 110 3.14 -3.79 6.40
CA THR A 110 2.90 -2.90 5.25
C THR A 110 2.54 -3.67 3.98
N CYS A 111 2.69 -4.99 3.97
CA CYS A 111 2.32 -5.90 2.89
C CYS A 111 2.11 -7.31 3.47
N ILE A 112 1.37 -8.18 2.76
CA ILE A 112 1.17 -9.57 3.18
C ILE A 112 2.20 -10.44 2.48
N GLU A 113 3.36 -10.61 3.11
CA GLU A 113 4.44 -11.39 2.52
C GLU A 113 4.23 -12.91 2.68
N PRO A 114 4.65 -13.70 1.67
CA PRO A 114 4.94 -15.10 1.83
C PRO A 114 6.38 -15.32 2.35
N TRP A 115 6.71 -16.58 2.63
CA TRP A 115 8.10 -17.01 2.76
C TRP A 115 8.85 -16.91 1.42
N PRO A 116 10.20 -16.96 1.40
CA PRO A 116 10.99 -16.76 0.18
C PRO A 116 10.54 -17.69 -0.94
N GLY A 117 10.46 -17.14 -2.16
CA GLY A 117 10.02 -17.85 -3.35
C GLY A 117 8.50 -17.97 -3.53
N GLY A 118 7.68 -17.59 -2.54
CA GLY A 118 6.21 -17.67 -2.65
C GLY A 118 5.62 -16.85 -3.81
N TYR A 119 6.19 -15.68 -4.11
CA TYR A 119 5.77 -14.83 -5.23
C TYR A 119 6.05 -15.41 -6.60
N THR A 120 7.12 -16.19 -6.70
CA THR A 120 7.70 -16.60 -7.99
C THR A 120 7.68 -18.11 -8.19
N ASP A 121 7.03 -18.89 -7.31
CA ASP A 121 6.98 -20.35 -7.42
C ASP A 121 6.28 -20.78 -8.73
N PRO A 122 7.01 -21.32 -9.71
CA PRO A 122 6.43 -21.67 -11.00
C PRO A 122 5.48 -22.88 -10.90
N ASN A 123 5.48 -23.60 -9.77
CA ASN A 123 4.58 -24.73 -9.54
C ASN A 123 3.19 -24.27 -9.05
N LEU A 124 3.04 -23.00 -8.68
CA LEU A 124 1.76 -22.42 -8.28
C LEU A 124 1.08 -21.71 -9.46
N PRO A 125 -0.25 -21.89 -9.64
CA PRO A 125 -0.98 -21.13 -10.65
C PRO A 125 -0.92 -19.64 -10.32
N PRO A 126 -0.96 -18.74 -11.34
CA PRO A 126 -0.93 -17.29 -11.11
C PRO A 126 -1.95 -16.79 -10.08
N ALA A 127 -3.15 -17.37 -10.05
CA ALA A 127 -4.18 -17.06 -9.06
C ALA A 127 -3.71 -17.26 -7.61
N ALA A 128 -2.88 -18.26 -7.33
CA ALA A 128 -2.37 -18.56 -5.98
C ALA A 128 -1.17 -17.68 -5.60
N ARG A 129 -0.55 -17.01 -6.57
CA ARG A 129 0.57 -16.05 -6.38
C ARG A 129 0.11 -14.60 -6.40
N SER A 130 -1.20 -14.37 -6.31
CA SER A 130 -1.81 -13.05 -6.35
C SER A 130 -1.88 -12.42 -4.96
N ASN A 131 -1.96 -11.08 -4.89
CA ASN A 131 -2.22 -10.41 -3.61
C ASN A 131 -3.62 -10.72 -3.11
N TYR A 132 -4.58 -11.01 -4.00
CA TYR A 132 -5.88 -11.53 -3.61
C TYR A 132 -5.76 -12.82 -2.79
N ALA A 133 -4.98 -13.80 -3.26
CA ALA A 133 -4.81 -15.07 -2.54
C ALA A 133 -4.12 -14.88 -1.19
N LEU A 134 -3.09 -14.03 -1.13
CA LEU A 134 -2.40 -13.68 0.11
C LEU A 134 -3.35 -13.00 1.10
N ARG A 135 -4.14 -12.02 0.65
CA ARG A 135 -5.20 -11.37 1.42
C ARG A 135 -6.20 -12.38 1.97
N GLU A 136 -6.78 -13.22 1.13
CA GLU A 136 -7.77 -14.24 1.57
C GLU A 136 -7.16 -15.21 2.60
N SER A 137 -5.87 -15.55 2.49
CA SER A 137 -5.18 -16.39 3.48
C SER A 137 -5.05 -15.71 4.85
N ALA A 138 -4.77 -14.40 4.89
CA ALA A 138 -4.75 -13.62 6.12
C ALA A 138 -6.16 -13.44 6.72
N LEU A 139 -7.17 -13.18 5.87
CA LEU A 139 -8.56 -13.05 6.30
C LEU A 139 -9.15 -14.37 6.81
N ALA A 140 -8.71 -15.52 6.30
CA ALA A 140 -9.13 -16.83 6.80
C ALA A 140 -8.75 -17.03 8.28
N LEU A 141 -7.73 -16.33 8.79
CA LEU A 141 -7.40 -16.34 10.22
C LEU A 141 -8.45 -15.63 11.09
N ARG A 142 -9.23 -14.69 10.53
CA ARG A 142 -10.38 -14.06 11.22
C ARG A 142 -11.48 -15.09 11.53
N ALA A 143 -11.73 -16.01 10.61
CA ALA A 143 -12.80 -17.00 10.73
C ALA A 143 -12.51 -18.10 11.77
N LYS A 144 -11.25 -18.26 12.21
CA LYS A 144 -10.83 -19.27 13.19
C LYS A 144 -11.10 -18.86 14.66
N VAL A 145 -11.74 -17.72 14.90
CA VAL A 145 -11.88 -17.13 16.24
C VAL A 145 -13.20 -17.54 16.92
N PRO A 146 -13.16 -18.10 18.15
CA PRO A 146 -14.37 -18.35 18.94
C PRO A 146 -15.08 -17.03 19.28
N GLY A 147 -16.41 -16.98 19.13
CA GLY A 147 -17.23 -15.76 19.12
C GLY A 147 -17.31 -14.91 20.41
N SER A 148 -16.39 -15.04 21.37
CA SER A 148 -16.38 -14.26 22.61
C SER A 148 -15.30 -13.17 22.68
N SER A 149 -14.23 -13.22 21.87
CA SER A 149 -13.24 -12.13 21.76
C SER A 149 -12.51 -12.18 20.41
N PRO A 150 -12.41 -11.07 19.66
CA PRO A 150 -11.70 -11.03 18.37
C PRO A 150 -10.18 -11.27 18.49
N GLY A 151 -9.64 -11.25 19.71
CA GLY A 151 -8.21 -11.43 19.99
C GLY A 151 -7.39 -10.15 19.78
N PRO A 152 -6.06 -10.22 19.92
CA PRO A 152 -5.20 -9.04 19.78
C PRO A 152 -5.30 -8.45 18.37
N THR A 153 -5.17 -7.13 18.30
CA THR A 153 -5.22 -6.39 17.05
C THR A 153 -4.04 -6.72 16.15
N ALA A 154 -4.34 -7.07 14.90
CA ALA A 154 -3.38 -7.25 13.82
C ALA A 154 -3.83 -6.41 12.63
N ILE A 155 -3.10 -5.32 12.35
CA ILE A 155 -3.41 -4.45 11.23
C ILE A 155 -2.65 -4.97 10.00
N LEU A 156 -3.40 -5.31 8.95
CA LEU A 156 -2.82 -5.72 7.69
C LEU A 156 -2.49 -4.49 6.84
N THR A 157 -1.39 -4.55 6.10
CA THR A 157 -1.12 -3.72 4.93
C THR A 157 -1.28 -2.21 5.20
N HIS A 158 -0.65 -1.69 6.26
CA HIS A 158 -0.81 -0.31 6.71
C HIS A 158 0.50 0.49 6.58
N GLY A 159 0.91 0.68 5.32
CA GLY A 159 1.93 1.62 4.89
C GLY A 159 1.30 2.82 4.16
N ALA A 160 1.90 3.25 3.05
CA ALA A 160 1.35 4.31 2.21
C ALA A 160 0.20 3.76 1.32
N ASN A 161 0.55 2.81 0.48
CA ASN A 161 -0.33 2.13 -0.47
C ASN A 161 0.19 0.71 -0.55
N PRO A 162 -0.46 -0.30 0.05
CA PRO A 162 -1.69 -0.22 0.85
C PRO A 162 -1.52 0.51 2.18
N GLY A 163 -2.60 1.14 2.67
CA GLY A 163 -2.62 1.83 3.98
C GLY A 163 -3.23 3.23 3.92
N LEU A 164 -2.37 4.26 3.91
CA LEU A 164 -2.72 5.68 3.81
C LEU A 164 -3.79 5.96 2.74
N VAL A 165 -3.67 5.34 1.57
CA VAL A 165 -4.60 5.55 0.46
C VAL A 165 -6.03 5.11 0.75
N SER A 166 -6.26 4.12 1.61
CA SER A 166 -7.62 3.75 2.05
C SER A 166 -8.27 4.89 2.86
N HIS A 167 -7.46 5.64 3.63
CA HIS A 167 -7.90 6.83 4.35
C HIS A 167 -8.14 8.01 3.40
N PHE A 168 -7.31 8.14 2.36
CA PHE A 168 -7.54 9.10 1.28
C PHE A 168 -8.83 8.82 0.51
N VAL A 169 -9.18 7.56 0.23
CA VAL A 169 -10.48 7.23 -0.39
C VAL A 169 -11.64 7.73 0.46
N LYS A 170 -11.61 7.47 1.77
CA LYS A 170 -12.67 7.94 2.69
C LYS A 170 -12.76 9.46 2.71
N GLN A 171 -11.63 10.17 2.82
CA GLN A 171 -11.60 11.63 2.78
C GLN A 171 -12.12 12.17 1.44
N ALA A 172 -11.68 11.59 0.32
CA ALA A 172 -12.11 12.01 -1.01
C ALA A 172 -13.61 11.83 -1.23
N LEU A 173 -14.18 10.71 -0.77
CA LEU A 173 -15.63 10.48 -0.81
C LEU A 173 -16.39 11.49 0.05
N VAL A 174 -15.84 11.88 1.21
CA VAL A 174 -16.44 12.90 2.09
C VAL A 174 -16.37 14.28 1.44
N ASP A 175 -15.23 14.65 0.85
CA ASP A 175 -15.04 15.94 0.18
C ASP A 175 -16.03 16.10 -0.97
N VAL A 176 -16.03 15.15 -1.91
CA VAL A 176 -16.93 15.19 -3.07
C VAL A 176 -18.40 15.14 -2.65
N ALA A 177 -18.75 14.39 -1.59
CA ALA A 177 -20.10 14.38 -1.08
C ALA A 177 -20.50 15.70 -0.43
N ARG A 178 -19.59 16.38 0.28
CA ARG A 178 -19.84 17.68 0.91
C ARG A 178 -19.91 18.82 -0.10
N ASP A 179 -19.18 18.72 -1.20
CA ASP A 179 -19.28 19.68 -2.32
C ASP A 179 -20.67 19.60 -2.99
N ALA A 180 -21.31 18.42 -2.99
CA ALA A 180 -22.68 18.25 -3.46
C ALA A 180 -23.74 18.56 -2.38
N ASP A 181 -23.49 18.18 -1.12
CA ASP A 181 -24.36 18.39 0.03
C ASP A 181 -23.53 18.62 1.31
N PRO A 182 -23.35 19.89 1.74
CA PRO A 182 -22.54 20.23 2.91
C PRO A 182 -23.03 19.60 4.24
N ALA A 183 -24.29 19.15 4.30
CA ALA A 183 -24.86 18.52 5.48
C ALA A 183 -24.64 17.00 5.54
N VAL A 184 -23.97 16.40 4.55
CA VAL A 184 -23.77 14.95 4.49
C VAL A 184 -22.96 14.47 5.71
N ALA A 185 -23.51 13.47 6.40
CA ALA A 185 -22.82 12.82 7.51
C ALA A 185 -21.72 11.88 7.00
N VAL A 186 -20.62 11.80 7.73
CA VAL A 186 -19.57 10.80 7.47
C VAL A 186 -20.16 9.40 7.70
N PRO A 187 -19.98 8.45 6.76
CA PRO A 187 -20.49 7.09 6.93
C PRO A 187 -19.84 6.38 8.13
N ALA A 188 -20.66 5.75 8.96
CA ALA A 188 -20.21 5.04 10.17
C ALA A 188 -19.84 3.57 9.93
N ASP A 189 -20.27 2.98 8.81
CA ASP A 189 -20.11 1.56 8.52
C ASP A 189 -19.74 1.29 7.06
N ARG A 190 -19.26 0.07 6.80
CA ARG A 190 -18.85 -0.39 5.46
C ARG A 190 -19.97 -0.22 4.41
N PRO A 191 -21.23 -0.63 4.66
CA PRO A 191 -22.32 -0.38 3.71
C PRO A 191 -22.57 1.12 3.44
N GLY A 192 -22.41 1.98 4.44
CA GLY A 192 -22.53 3.42 4.31
C GLY A 192 -21.50 3.99 3.33
N TRP A 193 -20.24 3.57 3.44
CA TRP A 193 -19.18 3.96 2.51
C TRP A 193 -19.48 3.51 1.07
N GLY A 194 -19.91 2.25 0.88
CA GLY A 194 -20.32 1.76 -0.43
C GLY A 194 -21.51 2.55 -1.03
N ARG A 195 -22.50 2.93 -0.21
CA ARG A 195 -23.64 3.75 -0.65
C ARG A 195 -23.22 5.16 -1.06
N VAL A 196 -22.29 5.80 -0.34
CA VAL A 196 -21.77 7.11 -0.73
C VAL A 196 -21.04 7.01 -2.07
N ALA A 197 -20.12 6.05 -2.23
CA ALA A 197 -19.41 5.85 -3.48
C ALA A 197 -20.35 5.58 -4.68
N GLN A 198 -21.36 4.71 -4.48
CA GLN A 198 -22.39 4.45 -5.49
C GLN A 198 -23.18 5.70 -5.85
N ARG A 199 -23.64 6.46 -4.86
CA ARG A 199 -24.46 7.68 -5.07
C ARG A 199 -23.68 8.76 -5.81
N LEU A 200 -22.39 8.89 -5.53
CA LEU A 200 -21.50 9.82 -6.23
C LEU A 200 -21.16 9.38 -7.67
N GLY A 201 -21.51 8.14 -8.05
CA GLY A 201 -21.23 7.60 -9.37
C GLY A 201 -19.78 7.17 -9.56
N VAL A 202 -19.02 6.93 -8.48
CA VAL A 202 -17.62 6.46 -8.58
C VAL A 202 -17.60 5.11 -9.28
N LYS A 203 -17.01 5.08 -10.47
CA LYS A 203 -16.87 3.87 -11.31
C LYS A 203 -15.54 3.18 -11.07
N ALA A 204 -14.46 3.95 -11.02
CA ALA A 204 -13.13 3.45 -10.77
C ALA A 204 -12.38 4.33 -9.77
N ILE A 205 -11.38 3.75 -9.12
CA ILE A 205 -10.44 4.41 -8.24
C ILE A 205 -9.05 4.00 -8.69
N HIS A 206 -8.22 4.93 -9.12
CA HIS A 206 -6.80 4.64 -9.27
C HIS A 206 -6.10 5.05 -7.98
N ILE A 207 -5.20 4.20 -7.49
CA ILE A 207 -4.10 4.68 -6.68
C ILE A 207 -3.16 5.36 -7.69
N ALA A 208 -3.14 6.68 -7.70
CA ALA A 208 -2.50 7.46 -8.75
C ALA A 208 -1.27 8.12 -8.16
N GLU A 209 -0.10 7.63 -8.57
CA GLU A 209 1.18 8.01 -8.00
C GLU A 209 2.17 8.42 -9.08
N ARG A 210 2.85 9.54 -8.84
CA ARG A 210 3.99 9.98 -9.61
C ARG A 210 5.14 10.37 -8.68
N ASP A 211 6.19 9.56 -8.70
CA ASP A 211 7.47 9.88 -8.07
C ASP A 211 8.37 10.63 -9.06
N THR A 212 8.87 11.78 -8.64
CA THR A 212 9.76 12.68 -9.40
C THR A 212 11.09 12.89 -8.70
N GLN A 213 11.41 12.11 -7.67
CA GLN A 213 12.68 12.20 -6.96
C GLN A 213 13.84 11.86 -7.91
N VAL A 214 14.83 12.75 -7.96
CA VAL A 214 15.97 12.65 -8.89
C VAL A 214 17.30 12.67 -8.15
N SER A 215 18.27 11.89 -8.64
CA SER A 215 19.67 11.88 -8.18
C SER A 215 20.58 12.56 -9.21
N THR A 216 21.75 13.01 -8.74
CA THR A 216 22.86 13.42 -9.64
C THR A 216 23.64 12.24 -10.19
N ILE A 217 23.42 11.04 -9.65
CA ILE A 217 24.07 9.80 -10.08
C ILE A 217 23.14 9.07 -11.05
N PRO A 218 23.45 9.08 -12.36
CA PRO A 218 22.60 8.41 -13.34
C PRO A 218 22.60 6.90 -13.12
N LYS A 219 21.46 6.25 -13.39
CA LYS A 219 21.36 4.78 -13.42
C LYS A 219 22.45 4.14 -14.29
N ALA A 220 23.15 3.13 -13.74
CA ALA A 220 24.08 2.31 -14.52
C ALA A 220 23.37 1.16 -15.27
N PRO A 221 23.90 0.71 -16.43
CA PRO A 221 23.48 -0.57 -17.03
C PRO A 221 23.71 -1.74 -16.08
N GLY A 222 22.72 -2.63 -15.94
CA GLY A 222 22.78 -3.76 -15.00
C GLY A 222 22.59 -3.39 -13.53
N GLU A 223 22.11 -2.19 -13.25
CA GLU A 223 21.70 -1.68 -11.92
C GLU A 223 20.19 -1.41 -11.90
N PHE A 224 19.48 -1.91 -10.89
CA PHE A 224 18.12 -1.47 -10.57
C PHE A 224 18.17 -0.36 -9.54
N VAL A 225 17.55 0.78 -9.86
CA VAL A 225 17.50 1.96 -9.00
C VAL A 225 16.04 2.24 -8.62
N ASN A 226 15.79 2.55 -7.35
CA ASN A 226 14.45 2.88 -6.86
C ASN A 226 14.51 3.75 -5.60
N THR A 227 13.39 4.38 -5.24
CA THR A 227 13.20 5.19 -4.02
C THR A 227 12.69 4.37 -2.83
N TRP A 228 12.27 3.12 -3.07
CA TRP A 228 11.96 2.15 -2.03
C TRP A 228 12.44 0.73 -2.42
N SER A 229 12.09 -0.29 -1.64
CA SER A 229 12.62 -1.66 -1.75
C SER A 229 12.65 -2.18 -3.19
N ILE A 230 13.85 -2.44 -3.71
CA ILE A 230 14.02 -3.03 -5.04
C ILE A 230 13.48 -4.47 -5.06
N ASP A 231 13.71 -5.24 -3.99
CA ASP A 231 13.25 -6.64 -3.89
C ASP A 231 11.74 -6.75 -3.78
N GLY A 232 11.10 -5.87 -3.01
CA GLY A 232 9.64 -5.77 -2.93
C GLY A 232 9.07 -5.38 -4.29
N PHE A 233 9.59 -4.30 -4.89
CA PHE A 233 9.11 -3.80 -6.18
C PHE A 233 9.30 -4.80 -7.33
N TYR A 234 10.41 -5.54 -7.36
CA TYR A 234 10.63 -6.62 -8.32
C TYR A 234 9.63 -7.77 -8.12
N SER A 235 9.40 -8.18 -6.87
CA SER A 235 8.50 -9.28 -6.54
C SER A 235 7.06 -8.95 -6.95
N GLU A 236 6.56 -7.80 -6.52
CA GLU A 236 5.22 -7.29 -6.85
C GLU A 236 5.06 -7.01 -8.34
N GLY A 237 6.07 -6.40 -8.97
CA GLY A 237 6.10 -6.14 -10.40
C GLY A 237 6.07 -7.40 -11.25
N SER A 238 6.60 -8.52 -10.73
CA SER A 238 6.64 -9.83 -11.39
C SER A 238 5.39 -10.68 -11.15
N GLN A 239 4.58 -10.35 -10.14
CA GLN A 239 3.27 -10.95 -9.93
C GLN A 239 2.30 -10.56 -11.06
N PRO A 240 1.18 -11.30 -11.21
CA PRO A 240 0.13 -10.93 -12.15
C PRO A 240 -0.35 -9.49 -11.93
N ALA A 241 -0.56 -8.75 -13.02
CA ALA A 241 -1.33 -7.50 -12.97
C ALA A 241 -2.70 -7.78 -12.35
N GLU A 242 -3.10 -7.02 -11.33
CA GLU A 242 -4.26 -7.32 -10.50
C GLU A 242 -5.05 -6.06 -10.15
N LEU A 243 -6.37 -6.18 -10.16
CA LEU A 243 -7.28 -5.07 -9.96
C LEU A 243 -8.60 -5.52 -9.37
N GLY A 244 -9.14 -4.71 -8.45
CA GLY A 244 -10.55 -4.76 -8.08
C GLY A 244 -11.41 -4.51 -9.32
N TRP A 245 -12.45 -5.32 -9.52
CA TRP A 245 -13.22 -5.32 -10.77
C TRP A 245 -14.61 -4.75 -10.57
N GLY A 246 -14.84 -3.56 -11.12
CA GLY A 246 -16.06 -2.80 -10.94
C GLY A 246 -17.27 -3.40 -11.65
N THR A 247 -18.45 -3.12 -11.12
CA THR A 247 -19.73 -3.54 -11.73
C THR A 247 -20.07 -2.78 -13.01
N HIS A 248 -19.41 -1.66 -13.29
CA HIS A 248 -19.65 -0.87 -14.51
C HIS A 248 -18.89 -1.42 -15.73
N GLU A 249 -17.87 -2.26 -15.52
CA GLU A 249 -17.03 -2.77 -16.59
C GLU A 249 -17.81 -3.72 -17.50
N ARG A 250 -17.85 -3.40 -18.80
CA ARG A 250 -18.55 -4.18 -19.85
C ARG A 250 -17.60 -5.05 -20.66
N HIS A 251 -16.31 -4.74 -20.64
CA HIS A 251 -15.29 -5.38 -21.47
C HIS A 251 -14.34 -6.20 -20.62
N PHE A 252 -14.54 -7.51 -20.60
CA PHE A 252 -13.63 -8.40 -19.90
C PHE A 252 -12.36 -8.65 -20.75
N PRO A 253 -11.15 -8.39 -20.22
CA PRO A 253 -9.91 -8.61 -20.98
C PRO A 253 -9.73 -10.06 -21.43
N ALA A 254 -9.27 -10.28 -22.66
CA ALA A 254 -9.06 -11.63 -23.21
C ALA A 254 -8.08 -12.50 -22.38
N ASP A 255 -7.08 -11.85 -21.80
CA ASP A 255 -6.10 -12.46 -20.89
C ASP A 255 -6.43 -12.26 -19.40
N GLY A 256 -7.62 -11.73 -19.10
CA GLY A 256 -8.13 -11.62 -17.73
C GLY A 256 -8.64 -12.94 -17.19
N ARG A 257 -8.58 -13.13 -15.87
CA ARG A 257 -9.05 -14.30 -15.14
C ARG A 257 -9.71 -13.87 -13.82
N ARG A 258 -10.66 -14.67 -13.36
CA ARG A 258 -11.37 -14.50 -12.08
C ARG A 258 -10.84 -15.49 -11.06
N HIS A 259 -11.07 -15.20 -9.79
CA HIS A 259 -10.90 -16.16 -8.70
C HIS A 259 -12.21 -16.92 -8.47
N ASP A 260 -12.12 -18.19 -8.07
CA ASP A 260 -13.24 -19.08 -7.72
C ASP A 260 -13.45 -19.23 -6.20
N PHE A 261 -12.66 -18.52 -5.39
CA PHE A 261 -12.74 -18.47 -3.93
C PHE A 261 -12.73 -17.02 -3.44
N GLY A 262 -13.03 -16.80 -2.14
CA GLY A 262 -12.93 -15.50 -1.46
C GLY A 262 -14.03 -14.50 -1.81
N SER A 263 -13.76 -13.21 -1.61
CA SER A 263 -14.68 -12.08 -1.87
C SER A 263 -15.13 -11.91 -3.33
N GLN A 264 -14.39 -12.47 -4.27
CA GLN A 264 -14.50 -12.32 -5.73
C GLN A 264 -14.50 -10.84 -6.14
N ALA A 265 -13.74 -10.02 -5.42
CA ALA A 265 -13.64 -8.58 -5.63
C ALA A 265 -12.69 -8.19 -6.78
N ALA A 266 -11.74 -9.07 -7.13
CA ALA A 266 -10.67 -8.77 -8.08
C ALA A 266 -10.66 -9.71 -9.29
N ILE A 267 -9.96 -9.26 -10.33
CA ILE A 267 -9.48 -10.08 -11.44
C ILE A 267 -7.96 -9.93 -11.51
N TYR A 268 -7.32 -10.84 -12.22
CA TYR A 268 -5.91 -10.72 -12.57
C TYR A 268 -5.70 -10.95 -14.07
N LEU A 269 -4.62 -10.43 -14.63
CA LEU A 269 -4.23 -10.65 -16.01
C LEU A 269 -3.12 -11.69 -16.08
N MET A 270 -3.08 -12.49 -17.15
CA MET A 270 -2.04 -13.49 -17.38
C MET A 270 -0.72 -12.87 -17.88
N ARG A 271 -0.25 -11.82 -17.19
CA ARG A 271 1.00 -11.10 -17.47
C ARG A 271 1.49 -10.34 -16.22
N PRO A 272 2.79 -10.01 -16.12
CA PRO A 272 3.34 -9.24 -15.01
C PRO A 272 2.72 -7.83 -14.89
N GLY A 273 2.59 -7.35 -13.66
CA GLY A 273 2.14 -5.99 -13.34
C GLY A 273 3.04 -4.92 -13.93
N ALA A 274 4.36 -5.07 -13.74
CA ALA A 274 5.36 -4.16 -14.30
C ALA A 274 5.43 -4.18 -15.84
N GLY A 275 4.83 -5.20 -16.48
CA GLY A 275 4.68 -5.31 -17.93
C GLY A 275 3.37 -4.74 -18.47
N THR A 276 2.51 -4.22 -17.59
CA THR A 276 1.16 -3.75 -17.93
C THR A 276 1.06 -2.26 -17.65
N ARG A 277 0.71 -1.49 -18.67
CA ARG A 277 0.54 -0.04 -18.55
C ARG A 277 -0.93 0.36 -18.55
N VAL A 278 -1.25 1.39 -17.81
CA VAL A 278 -2.58 2.01 -17.71
C VAL A 278 -2.46 3.52 -17.86
N ARG A 279 -3.46 4.14 -18.47
CA ARG A 279 -3.60 5.60 -18.55
C ARG A 279 -4.19 6.12 -17.25
N SER A 280 -3.56 7.12 -16.66
CA SER A 280 -3.99 7.74 -15.41
C SER A 280 -3.65 9.22 -15.41
N TRP A 281 -3.91 9.89 -14.29
CA TRP A 281 -3.73 11.32 -14.12
C TRP A 281 -3.39 11.68 -12.66
N THR A 282 -2.42 12.56 -12.46
CA THR A 282 -2.22 13.27 -11.19
C THR A 282 -2.22 14.78 -11.44
N PRO A 283 -2.48 15.62 -10.41
CA PRO A 283 -2.58 17.06 -10.62
C PRO A 283 -1.33 17.75 -11.16
N LEU A 284 -0.13 17.36 -10.71
CA LEU A 284 1.11 18.02 -11.13
C LEU A 284 1.66 17.44 -12.43
N GLU A 285 1.45 16.15 -12.69
CA GLU A 285 1.89 15.51 -13.93
C GLU A 285 0.93 15.75 -15.10
N GLY A 286 -0.37 15.81 -14.81
CA GLY A 286 -1.39 15.65 -15.83
C GLY A 286 -1.53 14.18 -16.27
N PRO A 287 -1.90 13.92 -17.55
CA PRO A 287 -2.04 12.57 -18.06
C PRO A 287 -0.71 11.82 -18.15
N TYR A 288 -0.65 10.58 -17.66
CA TYR A 288 0.54 9.73 -17.75
C TYR A 288 0.21 8.25 -17.95
N HIS A 289 1.25 7.45 -18.24
CA HIS A 289 1.18 6.00 -18.18
C HIS A 289 1.74 5.50 -16.85
N GLY A 290 0.89 4.85 -16.05
CA GLY A 290 1.32 4.11 -14.86
C GLY A 290 1.46 2.62 -15.16
N PHE A 291 2.20 1.91 -14.31
CA PHE A 291 2.26 0.46 -14.27
C PHE A 291 1.12 -0.08 -13.40
N LEU A 292 0.45 -1.14 -13.88
CA LEU A 292 -0.61 -1.85 -13.16
C LEU A 292 0.01 -2.95 -12.29
N ILE A 293 0.77 -2.53 -11.29
CA ILE A 293 1.41 -3.44 -10.33
C ILE A 293 0.37 -3.86 -9.30
N THR A 294 0.37 -5.15 -8.93
CA THR A 294 -0.59 -5.67 -7.96
C THR A 294 -0.35 -5.07 -6.59
N HIS A 295 -1.41 -4.71 -5.90
CA HIS A 295 -1.36 -4.06 -4.60
C HIS A 295 -2.59 -4.45 -3.77
N GLY A 296 -2.41 -4.71 -2.47
CA GLY A 296 -3.46 -5.24 -1.59
C GLY A 296 -4.72 -4.38 -1.56
N GLU A 297 -4.56 -3.06 -1.58
CA GLU A 297 -5.64 -2.07 -1.57
C GLU A 297 -6.49 -2.08 -2.84
N SER A 298 -5.93 -2.53 -3.97
CA SER A 298 -6.68 -2.73 -5.20
C SER A 298 -7.83 -3.73 -4.98
N ILE A 299 -7.61 -4.71 -4.10
CA ILE A 299 -8.62 -5.69 -3.70
C ILE A 299 -9.43 -5.19 -2.49
N SER A 300 -8.77 -4.74 -1.42
CA SER A 300 -9.46 -4.40 -0.16
C SER A 300 -10.41 -3.21 -0.33
N ILE A 301 -10.05 -2.17 -1.07
CA ILE A 301 -10.92 -1.00 -1.31
C ILE A 301 -12.15 -1.40 -2.14
N ALA A 302 -11.94 -2.15 -3.23
CA ALA A 302 -13.03 -2.62 -4.08
C ALA A 302 -13.98 -3.54 -3.28
N ASP A 303 -13.44 -4.47 -2.50
CA ASP A 303 -14.24 -5.31 -1.61
C ASP A 303 -14.98 -4.47 -0.56
N TYR A 304 -14.29 -3.54 0.11
CA TYR A 304 -14.85 -2.71 1.17
C TYR A 304 -16.04 -1.88 0.68
N LEU A 305 -15.94 -1.26 -0.49
CA LEU A 305 -17.01 -0.45 -1.10
C LEU A 305 -18.10 -1.27 -1.81
N THR A 306 -18.01 -2.61 -1.79
CA THR A 306 -19.00 -3.48 -2.43
C THR A 306 -20.35 -3.43 -1.71
N LEU A 307 -21.43 -3.20 -2.46
CA LEU A 307 -22.81 -3.39 -2.01
C LEU A 307 -23.38 -4.69 -2.57
N ARG A 308 -24.12 -5.43 -1.75
CA ARG A 308 -24.72 -6.72 -2.11
C ARG A 308 -26.20 -6.78 -1.74
N ASP A 309 -26.93 -7.58 -2.51
CA ASP A 309 -28.26 -8.11 -2.18
C ASP A 309 -28.16 -9.65 -2.24
N GLY A 310 -28.03 -10.28 -1.07
CA GLY A 310 -27.61 -11.68 -0.98
C GLY A 310 -26.25 -11.90 -1.64
N GLU A 311 -26.17 -12.85 -2.58
CA GLU A 311 -24.94 -13.14 -3.34
C GLU A 311 -24.69 -12.13 -4.48
N ARG A 312 -25.73 -11.42 -4.93
CA ARG A 312 -25.65 -10.50 -6.06
C ARG A 312 -24.89 -9.24 -5.67
N VAL A 313 -23.84 -8.92 -6.42
CA VAL A 313 -23.14 -7.63 -6.31
C VAL A 313 -23.97 -6.55 -7.02
N LEU A 314 -24.41 -5.53 -6.27
CA LEU A 314 -25.17 -4.40 -6.80
C LEU A 314 -24.26 -3.27 -7.29
N TYR A 315 -23.17 -3.03 -6.57
CA TYR A 315 -22.20 -1.98 -6.85
C TYR A 315 -20.83 -2.40 -6.34
N ARG A 316 -19.81 -2.09 -7.14
CA ARG A 316 -18.40 -2.16 -6.78
C ARG A 316 -17.62 -1.24 -7.72
N PRO A 317 -16.65 -0.44 -7.25
CA PRO A 317 -15.76 0.28 -8.14
C PRO A 317 -14.63 -0.62 -8.65
N THR A 318 -14.13 -0.35 -9.86
CA THR A 318 -12.80 -0.83 -10.26
C THR A 318 -11.75 -0.16 -9.37
N CYS A 319 -10.75 -0.87 -8.90
CA CYS A 319 -9.68 -0.27 -8.08
C CYS A 319 -8.33 -0.88 -8.45
N HIS A 320 -7.35 -0.06 -8.82
CA HIS A 320 -6.00 -0.55 -9.09
C HIS A 320 -4.93 0.52 -8.97
N TYR A 321 -3.69 0.06 -8.89
CA TYR A 321 -2.54 0.94 -8.95
C TYR A 321 -2.31 1.45 -10.38
N ALA A 322 -1.98 2.72 -10.51
CA ALA A 322 -1.42 3.33 -11.70
C ALA A 322 -0.12 4.02 -11.29
N TYR A 323 0.97 3.25 -11.21
CA TYR A 323 2.21 3.74 -10.63
C TYR A 323 3.16 4.29 -11.69
N HIS A 324 3.54 5.56 -11.60
CA HIS A 324 4.71 6.07 -12.30
C HIS A 324 5.85 6.26 -11.29
N PRO A 325 6.78 5.29 -11.17
CA PRO A 325 7.92 5.42 -10.26
C PRO A 325 8.88 6.51 -10.76
N CYS A 326 9.92 6.79 -9.98
CA CYS A 326 10.96 7.73 -10.41
C CYS A 326 11.58 7.32 -11.76
N ASP A 327 12.11 8.29 -12.50
CA ASP A 327 12.60 8.06 -13.87
C ASP A 327 13.66 6.93 -13.94
N ASP A 328 14.54 6.86 -12.94
CA ASP A 328 15.55 5.80 -12.83
C ASP A 328 14.92 4.40 -12.61
N ALA A 329 13.80 4.32 -11.89
CA ALA A 329 13.03 3.09 -11.73
C ALA A 329 12.26 2.73 -13.02
N VAL A 330 11.75 3.71 -13.77
CA VAL A 330 11.18 3.46 -15.12
C VAL A 330 12.23 2.85 -16.05
N LEU A 331 13.46 3.40 -16.06
CA LEU A 331 14.58 2.84 -16.82
C LEU A 331 14.97 1.43 -16.32
N SER A 332 14.88 1.19 -15.01
CA SER A 332 15.14 -0.11 -14.40
C SER A 332 14.12 -1.15 -14.81
N LEU A 333 12.83 -0.81 -14.86
CA LEU A 333 11.77 -1.69 -15.35
C LEU A 333 11.90 -1.97 -16.85
N HIS A 334 12.28 -0.95 -17.64
CA HIS A 334 12.54 -1.12 -19.06
C HIS A 334 13.66 -2.14 -19.32
N GLU A 335 14.77 -2.02 -18.58
CA GLU A 335 15.87 -2.99 -18.66
C GLU A 335 15.45 -4.38 -18.17
N LEU A 336 14.73 -4.48 -17.05
CA LEU A 336 14.23 -5.74 -16.48
C LEU A 336 13.37 -6.49 -17.51
N ALA A 337 12.40 -5.81 -18.11
CA ALA A 337 11.54 -6.38 -19.14
C ALA A 337 12.34 -6.80 -20.39
N GLY A 338 13.27 -5.96 -20.84
CA GLY A 338 14.18 -6.27 -21.96
C GLY A 338 15.14 -7.43 -21.70
N LYS A 339 15.31 -7.83 -20.44
CA LYS A 339 16.09 -9.00 -20.00
C LYS A 339 15.23 -10.17 -19.55
N ASN A 340 13.97 -10.24 -20.01
CA ASN A 340 13.03 -11.32 -19.70
C ASN A 340 12.81 -11.51 -18.19
N TRP A 341 12.59 -10.41 -17.48
CA TRP A 341 12.29 -10.40 -16.04
C TRP A 341 13.40 -10.98 -15.16
N GLN A 342 14.65 -10.96 -15.66
CA GLN A 342 15.83 -11.31 -14.86
C GLN A 342 16.32 -10.07 -14.13
N LEU A 343 16.25 -10.09 -12.80
CA LEU A 343 16.67 -8.97 -11.96
C LEU A 343 18.13 -8.61 -12.21
N GLN A 344 18.39 -7.31 -12.24
CA GLN A 344 19.72 -6.71 -12.36
C GLN A 344 20.66 -7.19 -11.24
N ARG A 345 21.97 -7.22 -11.54
CA ARG A 345 23.00 -7.70 -10.60
C ARG A 345 23.26 -6.71 -9.48
N HIS A 346 23.11 -5.41 -9.77
CA HIS A 346 23.32 -4.34 -8.81
C HIS A 346 21.98 -3.69 -8.45
N LYS A 347 21.87 -3.22 -7.22
CA LYS A 347 20.69 -2.53 -6.70
C LYS A 347 21.15 -1.28 -5.98
N ARG A 348 20.46 -0.16 -6.18
CA ARG A 348 20.71 1.09 -5.48
C ARG A 348 19.41 1.70 -5.00
N LEU A 349 19.29 1.83 -3.69
CA LEU A 349 18.19 2.56 -3.08
C LEU A 349 18.58 4.03 -2.95
N MET A 350 17.81 4.92 -3.59
CA MET A 350 18.01 6.35 -3.53
C MET A 350 17.59 6.90 -2.16
N MET A 351 18.55 7.45 -1.41
CA MET A 351 18.31 8.11 -0.11
C MET A 351 18.98 9.49 -0.09
N ASP A 352 20.24 9.57 0.36
CA ASP A 352 20.96 10.84 0.52
C ASP A 352 21.29 11.52 -0.82
N GLU A 353 21.39 10.73 -1.88
CA GLU A 353 21.73 11.20 -3.23
C GLU A 353 20.60 11.96 -3.95
N ILE A 354 19.37 11.90 -3.43
CA ILE A 354 18.23 12.62 -4.00
C ILE A 354 18.47 14.13 -3.83
N ILE A 355 18.40 14.89 -4.92
CA ILE A 355 18.65 16.33 -4.89
C ILE A 355 17.38 17.18 -4.98
N ASP A 356 16.33 16.66 -5.62
CA ASP A 356 15.06 17.35 -5.81
C ASP A 356 13.94 16.33 -6.08
N GLY A 357 12.70 16.82 -6.15
CA GLY A 357 11.53 16.05 -6.51
C GLY A 357 10.59 15.78 -5.34
N ILE A 358 9.44 15.23 -5.70
CA ILE A 358 8.36 14.86 -4.81
C ILE A 358 7.92 13.44 -5.08
N ASP A 359 7.22 12.88 -4.11
CA ASP A 359 6.37 11.72 -4.32
C ASP A 359 4.90 12.19 -4.21
N GLU A 360 4.25 12.33 -5.37
CA GLU A 360 2.82 12.70 -5.49
C GLU A 360 1.97 11.44 -5.46
N LEU A 361 1.58 11.01 -4.25
CA LEU A 361 0.76 9.83 -4.00
C LEU A 361 -0.64 10.21 -3.56
N GLY A 362 -1.65 9.71 -4.28
CA GLY A 362 -3.05 9.92 -3.92
C GLY A 362 -4.00 8.90 -4.54
N VAL A 363 -5.28 9.19 -4.39
CA VAL A 363 -6.37 8.42 -4.99
C VAL A 363 -7.12 9.27 -5.99
N LEU A 364 -7.36 8.74 -7.19
CA LEU A 364 -8.11 9.37 -8.25
C LEU A 364 -9.48 8.70 -8.34
N LEU A 365 -10.55 9.41 -7.97
CA LEU A 365 -11.93 8.96 -8.17
C LEU A 365 -12.35 9.27 -9.61
N LEU A 366 -12.76 8.25 -10.35
CA LEU A 366 -13.21 8.35 -11.75
C LEU A 366 -14.70 8.05 -11.88
N GLY A 367 -15.39 8.70 -12.82
CA GLY A 367 -16.82 8.51 -13.06
C GLY A 367 -17.74 9.53 -12.39
N LEU A 368 -17.18 10.51 -11.69
CA LEU A 368 -17.94 11.59 -11.06
C LEU A 368 -18.62 12.48 -12.11
N GLN A 369 -19.70 13.16 -11.71
CA GLN A 369 -20.35 14.14 -12.57
C GLN A 369 -19.44 15.32 -12.91
N GLN A 370 -18.53 15.67 -12.00
CA GLN A 370 -17.56 16.76 -12.12
C GLN A 370 -16.26 16.34 -12.84
N GLY A 371 -16.21 15.12 -13.41
CA GLY A 371 -15.01 14.57 -14.05
C GLY A 371 -14.24 13.63 -13.12
N VAL A 372 -13.00 13.98 -12.79
CA VAL A 372 -12.16 13.25 -11.83
C VAL A 372 -11.90 14.08 -10.58
N TYR A 373 -11.64 13.42 -9.45
CA TYR A 373 -11.16 14.06 -8.24
C TYR A 373 -9.96 13.29 -7.69
N TRP A 374 -8.81 13.95 -7.61
CA TRP A 374 -7.61 13.42 -6.97
C TRP A 374 -7.49 13.96 -5.56
N TYR A 375 -7.22 13.11 -4.58
CA TYR A 375 -6.89 13.52 -3.21
C TYR A 375 -5.63 12.79 -2.74
N GLY A 376 -4.64 13.52 -2.25
CA GLY A 376 -3.40 12.91 -1.83
C GLY A 376 -2.34 13.88 -1.33
N SER A 377 -1.15 13.33 -1.17
CA SER A 377 0.05 13.94 -0.61
C SER A 377 1.02 14.35 -1.72
N ARG A 378 1.63 15.53 -1.61
CA ARG A 378 2.70 16.04 -2.47
C ARG A 378 3.93 16.30 -1.62
N LEU A 379 4.54 15.23 -1.13
CA LEU A 379 5.65 15.35 -0.21
C LEU A 379 6.95 15.54 -0.98
N SER A 380 7.65 16.64 -0.74
CA SER A 380 8.98 16.89 -1.31
C SER A 380 10.09 16.23 -0.50
N ILE A 381 11.20 15.88 -1.16
CA ILE A 381 12.41 15.42 -0.47
C ILE A 381 12.94 16.45 0.52
N ALA A 382 12.86 17.75 0.19
CA ALA A 382 13.30 18.83 1.04
C ALA A 382 12.48 18.89 2.35
N GLU A 383 11.17 18.71 2.25
CA GLU A 383 10.30 18.65 3.41
C GLU A 383 10.50 17.37 4.21
N ALA A 384 10.58 16.21 3.55
CA ALA A 384 10.81 14.92 4.23
C ALA A 384 12.05 14.96 5.13
N ARG A 385 13.18 15.44 4.60
CA ARG A 385 14.44 15.61 5.35
C ARG A 385 14.33 16.59 6.51
N ARG A 386 13.51 17.64 6.36
CA ARG A 386 13.28 18.65 7.40
C ARG A 386 12.50 18.08 8.59
N VAL A 387 11.57 17.16 8.34
CA VAL A 387 10.61 16.71 9.36
C VAL A 387 10.94 15.35 9.96
N ALA A 388 11.63 14.46 9.24
CA ALA A 388 11.98 13.13 9.72
C ALA A 388 13.34 12.66 9.15
N PRO A 389 14.32 12.30 10.00
CA PRO A 389 15.58 11.75 9.54
C PRO A 389 15.40 10.35 8.94
N HIS A 390 16.42 9.87 8.23
CA HIS A 390 16.48 8.53 7.60
C HIS A 390 15.34 8.22 6.62
N ASN A 391 14.69 9.26 6.08
CA ASN A 391 13.62 9.12 5.12
C ASN A 391 13.91 9.94 3.85
N ASN A 392 13.50 9.38 2.70
CA ASN A 392 13.17 10.16 1.51
C ASN A 392 11.65 10.46 1.50
N ALA A 393 11.10 11.05 0.43
CA ALA A 393 9.67 11.36 0.39
C ALA A 393 8.81 10.08 0.46
N THR A 394 9.11 9.11 -0.42
CA THR A 394 8.42 7.81 -0.49
C THR A 394 8.40 7.10 0.85
N SER A 395 9.55 6.95 1.50
CA SER A 395 9.65 6.24 2.78
C SER A 395 8.93 7.00 3.89
N LEU A 396 8.89 8.32 3.89
CA LEU A 396 8.16 9.08 4.91
C LEU A 396 6.65 8.91 4.77
N GLN A 397 6.12 8.87 3.54
CA GLN A 397 4.72 8.56 3.28
C GLN A 397 4.34 7.14 3.72
N VAL A 398 5.28 6.21 3.84
CA VAL A 398 5.06 4.87 4.42
C VAL A 398 5.23 4.87 5.94
N THR A 399 6.24 5.54 6.48
CA THR A 399 6.56 5.47 7.91
C THR A 399 5.57 6.26 8.79
N ALA A 400 4.99 7.34 8.27
CA ALA A 400 3.95 8.11 8.94
C ALA A 400 2.66 7.31 9.21
N PRO A 401 2.04 6.62 8.22
CA PRO A 401 0.91 5.73 8.48
C PRO A 401 1.28 4.52 9.31
N VAL A 402 2.49 3.93 9.16
CA VAL A 402 2.94 2.88 10.10
C VAL A 402 2.91 3.38 11.54
N LEU A 403 3.43 4.58 11.82
CA LEU A 403 3.33 5.21 13.14
C LEU A 403 1.86 5.31 13.59
N ALA A 404 0.98 5.83 12.73
CA ALA A 404 -0.43 6.01 13.04
C ALA A 404 -1.13 4.66 13.31
N GLY A 405 -0.80 3.61 12.56
CA GLY A 405 -1.31 2.26 12.75
C GLY A 405 -0.84 1.64 14.06
N VAL A 406 0.45 1.80 14.42
CA VAL A 406 0.98 1.35 15.72
C VAL A 406 0.24 2.05 16.87
N ILE A 407 0.06 3.37 16.79
CA ILE A 407 -0.70 4.14 17.80
C ILE A 407 -2.15 3.62 17.88
N TRP A 408 -2.82 3.44 16.73
CA TRP A 408 -4.20 2.98 16.70
C TRP A 408 -4.37 1.58 17.31
N ALA A 409 -3.45 0.65 17.04
CA ALA A 409 -3.48 -0.70 17.62
C ALA A 409 -3.21 -0.69 19.14
N ILE A 410 -2.38 0.24 19.64
CA ILE A 410 -2.18 0.42 21.10
C ILE A 410 -3.47 0.97 21.74
N GLU A 411 -4.14 1.93 21.10
CA GLU A 411 -5.42 2.50 21.57
C GLU A 411 -6.58 1.48 21.48
N HIS A 412 -6.49 0.52 20.54
CA HIS A 412 -7.52 -0.48 20.28
C HIS A 412 -6.92 -1.89 20.24
N PRO A 413 -6.51 -2.47 21.38
CA PRO A 413 -5.68 -3.69 21.39
C PRO A 413 -6.45 -4.99 21.11
N GLU A 414 -7.79 -4.96 21.11
CA GLU A 414 -8.65 -6.15 20.99
C GLU A 414 -9.64 -6.03 19.81
N ARG A 415 -9.13 -5.74 18.61
CA ARG A 415 -9.94 -5.62 17.37
C ARG A 415 -9.80 -6.82 16.44
N GLY A 416 -8.95 -7.79 16.79
CA GLY A 416 -8.62 -8.90 15.91
C GLY A 416 -7.88 -8.44 14.65
N ILE A 417 -8.01 -9.20 13.56
CA ILE A 417 -7.37 -8.82 12.30
C ILE A 417 -8.22 -7.74 11.64
N VAL A 418 -7.63 -6.62 11.25
CA VAL A 418 -8.28 -5.47 10.61
C VAL A 418 -7.48 -5.00 9.40
N GLU A 419 -8.16 -4.42 8.42
CA GLU A 419 -7.55 -3.76 7.27
C GLU A 419 -7.63 -2.22 7.42
N PRO A 420 -6.87 -1.44 6.64
CA PRO A 420 -6.85 0.02 6.76
C PRO A 420 -8.25 0.66 6.64
N GLU A 421 -9.13 0.11 5.83
CA GLU A 421 -10.52 0.58 5.66
C GLU A 421 -11.37 0.41 6.93
N GLU A 422 -10.96 -0.42 7.88
CA GLU A 422 -11.67 -0.65 9.15
C GLU A 422 -11.19 0.28 10.28
N LEU A 423 -10.12 1.04 10.05
CA LEU A 423 -9.60 2.04 10.98
C LEU A 423 -10.36 3.36 10.87
N ASP A 424 -10.26 4.17 11.93
CA ASP A 424 -10.71 5.56 11.93
C ASP A 424 -9.75 6.42 11.09
N PHE A 425 -10.24 6.83 9.92
CA PHE A 425 -9.43 7.58 8.96
C PHE A 425 -9.11 9.00 9.43
N GLU A 426 -9.97 9.62 10.24
CA GLU A 426 -9.72 10.98 10.74
C GLU A 426 -8.56 10.95 11.74
N ARG A 427 -8.54 9.95 12.64
CA ARG A 427 -7.44 9.75 13.58
C ARG A 427 -6.13 9.42 12.87
N VAL A 428 -6.15 8.55 11.86
CA VAL A 428 -4.94 8.23 11.09
C VAL A 428 -4.43 9.47 10.36
N LEU A 429 -5.29 10.21 9.66
CA LEU A 429 -4.89 11.42 8.96
C LEU A 429 -4.43 12.54 9.92
N GLU A 430 -5.00 12.68 11.12
CA GLU A 430 -4.51 13.62 12.14
C GLU A 430 -3.02 13.38 12.45
N ILE A 431 -2.63 12.12 12.63
CA ILE A 431 -1.25 11.73 12.95
C ILE A 431 -0.34 11.87 11.73
N CYS A 432 -0.82 11.49 10.54
CA CYS A 432 -0.01 11.50 9.34
C CYS A 432 0.21 12.91 8.77
N ARG A 433 -0.80 13.80 8.81
CA ARG A 433 -0.79 15.12 8.13
C ARG A 433 0.51 15.92 8.27
N PRO A 434 1.14 16.01 9.45
CA PRO A 434 2.41 16.73 9.58
C PRO A 434 3.52 16.17 8.67
N TYR A 435 3.48 14.89 8.30
CA TYR A 435 4.51 14.18 7.55
C TYR A 435 4.20 14.03 6.05
N LEU A 436 3.11 14.62 5.55
CA LEU A 436 2.64 14.43 4.16
C LEU A 436 2.87 15.66 3.27
N GLY A 437 3.55 16.69 3.76
CA GLY A 437 3.70 17.96 3.04
C GLY A 437 2.34 18.57 2.69
N GLU A 438 2.17 19.04 1.45
CA GLU A 438 0.87 19.50 0.98
C GLU A 438 -0.06 18.28 0.75
N VAL A 439 -1.18 18.25 1.46
CA VAL A 439 -2.28 17.31 1.18
C VAL A 439 -3.41 18.09 0.50
N ALA A 440 -3.72 17.74 -0.75
CA ALA A 440 -4.62 18.49 -1.60
C ALA A 440 -5.71 17.62 -2.23
N GLY A 441 -6.89 18.22 -2.42
CA GLY A 441 -7.98 17.71 -3.23
C GLY A 441 -8.13 18.53 -4.50
N VAL A 442 -8.12 17.90 -5.68
CA VAL A 442 -8.09 18.58 -6.97
C VAL A 442 -9.05 17.90 -7.95
N TYR A 443 -10.00 18.67 -8.46
CA TYR A 443 -10.84 18.26 -9.59
C TYR A 443 -10.09 18.39 -10.92
N GLY A 444 -10.43 17.53 -11.88
CA GLY A 444 -9.94 17.60 -13.25
C GLY A 444 -11.00 17.16 -14.25
N ASP A 445 -10.85 17.59 -15.50
CA ASP A 445 -11.71 17.22 -16.64
C ASP A 445 -11.09 16.10 -17.51
N TRP A 446 -9.93 15.58 -17.12
CA TRP A 446 -9.23 14.52 -17.84
C TRP A 446 -10.11 13.28 -17.99
N THR A 447 -10.04 12.60 -19.14
CA THR A 447 -10.53 11.23 -19.32
C THR A 447 -9.50 10.43 -20.14
N PRO A 448 -9.47 9.08 -20.09
CA PRO A 448 -8.54 8.28 -20.90
C PRO A 448 -8.83 8.35 -22.41
N LEU A 449 -9.91 9.04 -22.83
CA LEU A 449 -10.27 9.28 -24.23
C LEU A 449 -9.71 10.60 -24.79
N ILE A 450 -9.25 11.52 -23.93
CA ILE A 450 -8.68 12.80 -24.40
C ILE A 450 -7.45 12.53 -25.25
N ASP A 451 -7.36 13.22 -26.39
CA ASP A 451 -6.24 13.18 -27.34
C ASP A 451 -5.91 11.79 -27.93
N ARG A 452 -6.87 10.86 -27.90
CA ARG A 452 -6.78 9.53 -28.52
C ARG A 452 -7.05 9.57 -30.03
N GLU A 453 -6.68 8.48 -30.70
CA GLU A 453 -6.98 8.23 -32.13
C GLU A 453 -6.48 9.28 -33.14
N ARG A 454 -5.51 10.11 -32.76
CA ARG A 454 -4.98 11.17 -33.64
C ARG A 454 -4.27 10.65 -34.90
N LEU A 455 -3.61 9.51 -34.81
CA LEU A 455 -2.79 8.94 -35.90
C LEU A 455 -3.21 7.53 -36.32
N PHE A 456 -3.78 6.75 -35.40
CA PHE A 456 -4.18 5.37 -35.63
C PHE A 456 -5.54 5.14 -34.98
N PRO A 457 -6.41 4.32 -35.60
CA PRO A 457 -7.66 3.89 -34.96
C PRO A 457 -7.35 3.04 -33.72
N GLU A 458 -8.17 3.17 -32.68
CA GLU A 458 -8.03 2.41 -31.44
C GLU A 458 -9.36 1.68 -31.12
N ASP A 459 -9.28 0.53 -30.45
CA ASP A 459 -10.47 -0.19 -30.00
C ASP A 459 -10.96 0.41 -28.67
N LEU A 460 -11.89 1.38 -28.73
CA LEU A 460 -12.36 2.17 -27.59
C LEU A 460 -13.86 2.00 -27.31
N ASP A 461 -14.24 2.27 -26.07
CA ASP A 461 -15.63 2.46 -25.67
C ASP A 461 -15.90 3.97 -25.51
N HIS A 462 -16.61 4.57 -26.48
CA HIS A 462 -16.95 6.00 -26.46
C HIS A 462 -18.17 6.32 -25.58
N ASP A 463 -18.99 5.31 -25.24
CA ASP A 463 -20.19 5.49 -24.42
C ASP A 463 -19.84 5.66 -22.94
N ASP A 464 -18.71 5.10 -22.51
CA ASP A 464 -18.19 5.26 -21.16
C ASP A 464 -16.66 5.38 -21.16
N PRO A 465 -16.10 6.60 -20.97
CA PRO A 465 -14.66 6.80 -20.98
C PRO A 465 -13.94 5.97 -19.91
N TRP A 466 -14.61 5.63 -18.79
CA TRP A 466 -14.01 5.01 -17.61
C TRP A 466 -13.94 3.48 -17.67
N GLN A 467 -14.18 2.89 -18.83
CA GLN A 467 -14.01 1.46 -19.03
C GLN A 467 -12.53 1.09 -18.98
N PHE A 468 -12.18 -0.01 -18.32
CA PHE A 468 -10.82 -0.52 -18.27
C PHE A 468 -10.22 -0.75 -19.67
N LYS A 469 -11.08 -1.02 -20.67
CA LYS A 469 -10.71 -1.06 -22.09
C LYS A 469 -10.01 0.22 -22.59
N ASN A 470 -10.47 1.39 -22.17
CA ASN A 470 -9.89 2.67 -22.57
C ASN A 470 -8.63 3.01 -21.74
N ILE A 471 -8.63 2.59 -20.48
CA ILE A 471 -7.56 2.83 -19.51
C ILE A 471 -6.32 1.99 -19.85
N ARG A 472 -6.51 0.69 -20.10
CA ARG A 472 -5.41 -0.24 -20.40
C ARG A 472 -4.69 0.16 -21.69
N VAL A 473 -3.36 0.16 -21.65
CA VAL A 473 -2.52 0.31 -22.84
C VAL A 473 -2.26 -1.09 -23.40
N VAL A 474 -2.83 -1.39 -24.56
CA VAL A 474 -2.80 -2.72 -25.19
C VAL A 474 -1.78 -2.76 -26.33
#